data_AF-A0A501XW84-F1
#
_entry.id   AF-A0A501XW84-F1
#
_cell.length_a   1.000
_cell.length_b   1.000
_cell.length_c   1.000
_cell.angle_alpha   90.00
_cell.angle_beta   90.00
_cell.angle_gamma   90.00
#
_symmetry.space_group_name_H-M   'P 1'
#
loop_
_entity.id
_entity.type
_entity.pdbx_description
1 polymer ?
#
loop_
_entity_poly.entity_id
_entity_poly.type
_entity_poly.pdbx_seq_one_letter_code
_entity_poly.pdbx_strand_id
1 'polypeptide(L)'
;MSAYQQTFGDKFELGFDLSLYTFLIDKSYQNDMCPSFYFKHNNHYFILWVDYADPICREEDYPRYSIISAVNDGDNLHPEIRTASQPTLQLEFEQPSDLIHYLEQIKQQLSAKVVSIR
;
A
#
# COMPACT_ATOMS: atom_id res chain seq x y z
N MET A 1 0.49 -21.44 0.78
CA MET A 1 -0.21 -20.32 0.13
C MET A 1 -0.31 -19.17 1.11
N SER A 2 0.04 -17.97 0.67
CA SER A 2 -0.18 -16.75 1.45
C SER A 2 -1.69 -16.46 1.58
N ALA A 3 -2.08 -15.61 2.52
CA ALA A 3 -3.47 -15.15 2.64
C ALA A 3 -3.97 -14.51 1.33
N TYR A 4 -3.12 -13.73 0.65
CA TYR A 4 -3.47 -13.10 -0.62
C TYR A 4 -3.67 -14.10 -1.76
N GLN A 5 -2.92 -15.20 -1.81
CA GLN A 5 -3.17 -16.24 -2.81
C GLN A 5 -4.51 -16.95 -2.59
N GLN A 6 -4.96 -17.09 -1.34
CA GLN A 6 -6.26 -17.66 -1.04
C GLN A 6 -7.42 -16.75 -1.46
N THR A 7 -7.23 -15.43 -1.33
CA THR A 7 -8.27 -14.42 -1.63
C THR A 7 -8.28 -14.01 -3.11
N PHE A 8 -7.11 -13.81 -3.71
CA PHE A 8 -6.93 -13.25 -5.05
C PHE A 8 -6.44 -14.30 -6.08
N GLY A 9 -6.36 -15.57 -5.67
CA GLY A 9 -6.00 -16.70 -6.52
C GLY A 9 -4.52 -17.07 -6.48
N ASP A 10 -4.24 -18.34 -6.80
CA ASP A 10 -2.94 -18.98 -6.60
C ASP A 10 -1.76 -18.34 -7.33
N LYS A 11 -2.04 -17.59 -8.40
CA LYS A 11 -1.05 -16.87 -9.21
C LYS A 11 -0.82 -15.44 -8.78
N PHE A 12 -1.58 -14.94 -7.79
CA PHE A 12 -1.42 -13.59 -7.28
C PHE A 12 -0.10 -13.48 -6.48
N GLU A 13 0.61 -12.38 -6.72
CA GLU A 13 1.84 -12.05 -6.02
C GLU A 13 1.88 -10.56 -5.69
N LEU A 14 2.26 -10.23 -4.46
CA LEU A 14 2.50 -8.82 -4.07
C LEU A 14 3.72 -8.22 -4.76
N GLY A 15 4.68 -9.04 -5.20
CA GLY A 15 5.95 -8.58 -5.79
C GLY A 15 6.96 -8.02 -4.77
N PHE A 16 6.62 -7.96 -3.49
CA PHE A 16 7.50 -7.60 -2.38
C PHE A 16 7.19 -8.44 -1.13
N ASP A 17 8.12 -8.50 -0.19
CA ASP A 17 7.92 -9.17 1.10
C ASP A 17 7.29 -8.19 2.11
N LEU A 18 6.00 -8.37 2.39
CA LEU A 18 5.24 -7.55 3.33
C LEU A 18 5.86 -7.54 4.74
N SER A 19 6.53 -8.62 5.15
CA SER A 19 7.15 -8.71 6.48
C SER A 19 8.31 -7.70 6.67
N LEU A 20 8.90 -7.22 5.57
CA LEU A 20 9.94 -6.20 5.60
C LEU A 20 9.40 -4.77 5.78
N TYR A 21 8.09 -4.58 5.64
CA TYR A 21 7.40 -3.28 5.65
C TYR A 21 6.25 -3.28 6.65
N THR A 22 6.56 -3.53 7.93
CA THR A 22 5.56 -3.62 9.02
C THR A 22 4.75 -2.34 9.27
N PHE A 23 5.08 -1.23 8.60
CA PHE A 23 4.29 0.01 8.63
C PHE A 23 3.13 0.00 7.62
N LEU A 24 3.11 -0.95 6.68
CA LEU A 24 1.97 -1.22 5.80
C LEU A 24 0.95 -2.03 6.59
N ILE A 25 -0.23 -1.45 6.80
CA ILE A 25 -1.33 -2.08 7.52
C ILE A 25 -2.34 -2.55 6.48
N ASP A 26 -2.63 -3.85 6.49
CA ASP A 26 -3.59 -4.46 5.58
C ASP A 26 -4.97 -3.82 5.75
N LYS A 27 -5.55 -3.41 4.62
CA LYS A 27 -6.88 -2.83 4.50
C LYS A 27 -7.74 -3.54 3.45
N SER A 28 -7.27 -4.68 2.95
CA SER A 28 -7.94 -5.43 1.90
C SER A 28 -9.28 -5.96 2.43
N TYR A 29 -10.37 -5.56 1.79
CA TYR A 29 -11.69 -6.15 2.04
C TYR A 29 -11.90 -7.34 1.11
N GLN A 30 -12.66 -8.33 1.56
CA GLN A 30 -12.93 -9.56 0.80
C GLN A 30 -13.62 -9.33 -0.56
N ASN A 31 -14.19 -8.14 -0.77
CA ASN A 31 -14.84 -7.75 -2.02
C ASN A 31 -13.96 -6.84 -2.89
N ASP A 32 -12.76 -6.49 -2.44
CA ASP A 32 -11.84 -5.69 -3.25
C ASP A 32 -11.27 -6.57 -4.37
N MET A 33 -11.09 -6.00 -5.55
CA MET A 33 -10.51 -6.72 -6.69
C MET A 33 -8.99 -6.90 -6.57
N CYS A 34 -8.34 -6.05 -5.78
CA CYS A 34 -6.92 -6.11 -5.47
C CYS A 34 -6.65 -5.75 -4.00
N PRO A 35 -5.59 -6.31 -3.37
CA PRO A 35 -5.26 -5.96 -2.00
C PRO A 35 -4.81 -4.51 -1.86
N SER A 36 -5.09 -3.96 -0.68
CA SER A 36 -4.72 -2.59 -0.33
C SER A 36 -4.13 -2.49 1.06
N PHE A 37 -3.21 -1.55 1.23
CA PHE A 37 -2.50 -1.30 2.47
C PHE A 37 -2.51 0.18 2.77
N TYR A 38 -2.83 0.56 3.99
CA TYR A 38 -2.64 1.95 4.41
C TYR A 38 -1.37 2.11 5.24
N PHE A 39 -0.80 3.31 5.18
CA PHE A 39 0.31 3.70 6.04
C PHE A 39 0.29 5.20 6.33
N LYS A 40 0.99 5.60 7.39
CA LYS A 40 1.14 7.00 7.78
C LYS A 40 2.58 7.45 7.57
N HIS A 41 2.77 8.54 6.84
CA HIS A 41 4.07 9.16 6.63
C HIS A 41 3.96 10.69 6.75
N ASN A 42 4.86 11.32 7.51
CA ASN A 42 4.85 12.76 7.76
C ASN A 42 3.48 13.33 8.23
N ASN A 43 2.76 12.57 9.06
CA ASN A 43 1.41 12.88 9.55
C ASN A 43 0.28 12.83 8.49
N HIS A 44 0.58 12.33 7.29
CA HIS A 44 -0.38 12.14 6.22
C HIS A 44 -0.63 10.64 6.02
N TYR A 45 -1.85 10.27 5.65
CA TYR A 45 -2.21 8.89 5.33
C TYR A 45 -2.11 8.64 3.83
N PHE A 46 -1.75 7.41 3.49
CA PHE A 46 -1.65 6.94 2.11
C PHE A 46 -2.25 5.54 2.03
N ILE A 47 -2.75 5.18 0.85
CA ILE A 47 -3.15 3.82 0.49
C ILE A 47 -2.28 3.36 -0.67
N LEU A 48 -1.68 2.19 -0.53
CA LEU A 48 -1.05 1.42 -1.59
C LEU A 48 -2.04 0.37 -2.09
N TRP A 49 -2.37 0.43 -3.37
CA TRP A 49 -3.09 -0.60 -4.11
C TRP A 49 -2.09 -1.49 -4.85
N VAL A 50 -2.32 -2.80 -4.84
CA VAL A 50 -1.43 -3.79 -5.46
C VAL A 50 -2.22 -4.68 -6.40
N ASP A 51 -2.18 -4.38 -7.68
CA ASP A 51 -2.86 -5.12 -8.73
C ASP A 51 -2.05 -6.34 -9.21
N TYR A 52 -2.66 -7.14 -10.08
CA TYR A 52 -2.04 -8.32 -10.67
C TYR A 52 -0.81 -7.96 -11.51
N ALA A 53 0.20 -8.85 -11.47
CA ALA A 53 1.39 -8.70 -12.30
C ALA A 53 1.05 -8.71 -13.80
N ASP A 54 0.10 -9.57 -14.20
CA ASP A 54 -0.42 -9.64 -15.56
C ASP A 54 -1.48 -8.54 -15.78
N PRO A 55 -1.25 -7.57 -16.70
CA PRO A 55 -2.22 -6.52 -17.02
C PRO A 55 -3.60 -7.02 -17.42
N ILE A 56 -3.70 -8.22 -18.01
CA ILE A 56 -4.99 -8.78 -18.45
C ILE A 56 -5.88 -9.15 -17.27
N CYS A 57 -5.28 -9.40 -16.10
CA CYS A 57 -6.01 -9.74 -14.88
C CYS A 57 -6.38 -8.51 -14.03
N ARG A 58 -5.94 -7.31 -14.42
CA ARG A 58 -6.20 -6.07 -13.67
C ARG A 58 -7.63 -5.61 -13.85
N GLU A 59 -8.17 -4.96 -12.82
CA GLU A 59 -9.53 -4.40 -12.88
C GLU A 59 -9.60 -3.22 -13.85
N GLU A 60 -8.55 -2.40 -13.84
CA GLU A 60 -8.42 -1.18 -14.62
C GLU A 60 -7.09 -1.20 -15.38
N ASP A 61 -6.99 -0.40 -16.45
CA ASP A 61 -5.74 -0.23 -17.21
C ASP A 61 -4.77 0.73 -16.48
N TYR A 62 -4.52 0.44 -15.19
CA TYR A 62 -3.59 1.15 -14.34
C TYR A 62 -2.28 0.37 -14.16
N PRO A 63 -1.18 1.06 -13.81
CA PRO A 63 0.05 0.40 -13.39
C PRO A 63 -0.17 -0.51 -12.18
N ARG A 64 0.64 -1.56 -12.07
CA ARG A 64 0.49 -2.60 -11.04
C ARG A 64 0.36 -2.06 -9.62
N TYR A 65 1.05 -0.98 -9.29
CA TYR A 65 1.03 -0.39 -7.95
C TYR A 65 0.60 1.07 -8.03
N SER A 66 -0.30 1.47 -7.13
CA SER A 66 -0.73 2.86 -7.02
C SER A 66 -0.71 3.30 -5.57
N ILE A 67 -0.02 4.39 -5.27
CA ILE A 67 -0.02 5.03 -3.96
C ILE A 67 -0.78 6.34 -4.06
N ILE A 68 -1.86 6.45 -3.29
CA ILE A 68 -2.71 7.63 -3.27
C ILE A 68 -2.79 8.22 -1.86
N SER A 69 -2.84 9.55 -1.77
CA SER A 69 -3.12 10.20 -0.48
C SER A 69 -4.51 9.82 0.02
N ALA A 70 -4.61 9.59 1.32
CA ALA A 70 -5.81 9.13 1.99
C ALA A 70 -6.16 10.04 3.16
N VAL A 71 -7.42 9.95 3.58
CA VAL A 71 -7.94 10.66 4.75
C VAL A 71 -8.39 9.65 5.79
N ASN A 72 -8.21 10.01 7.06
CA ASN A 72 -8.74 9.25 8.20
C ASN A 72 -10.03 9.92 8.65
N ASP A 73 -11.17 9.29 8.37
CA ASP A 73 -12.47 9.75 8.85
C ASP A 73 -12.77 9.29 10.29
N GLY A 74 -12.00 8.32 10.77
CA GLY A 74 -12.05 7.82 12.14
C GLY A 74 -11.15 8.62 13.07
N ASP A 75 -10.58 7.94 14.07
CA ASP A 75 -9.67 8.54 15.04
C ASP A 75 -8.30 7.85 15.04
N ASN A 76 -7.42 8.22 15.98
CA ASN A 76 -6.08 7.66 16.06
C ASN A 76 -6.03 6.23 16.63
N LEU A 77 -7.07 5.79 17.34
CA LEU A 77 -7.23 4.45 17.90
C LEU A 77 -7.99 3.53 16.92
N HIS A 78 -8.96 4.10 16.20
CA HIS A 78 -9.82 3.43 15.25
C HIS A 78 -9.78 4.16 13.90
N PRO A 79 -8.68 3.99 13.13
CA PRO A 79 -8.54 4.67 11.84
C PRO A 79 -9.52 4.11 10.81
N GLU A 80 -10.24 5.00 10.15
CA GLU A 80 -11.10 4.71 9.00
C GLU A 80 -10.50 5.37 7.76
N ILE A 81 -9.49 4.68 7.19
CA ILE A 81 -8.74 5.23 6.06
C ILE A 81 -9.53 5.02 4.76
N ARG A 82 -9.73 6.10 4.02
CA ARG A 82 -10.33 6.09 2.67
C ARG A 82 -9.52 6.94 1.71
N THR A 83 -9.67 6.67 0.41
CA THR A 83 -9.11 7.51 -0.64
C THR A 83 -9.59 8.96 -0.49
N ALA A 84 -8.67 9.91 -0.59
CA ALA A 84 -9.02 11.32 -0.58
C ALA A 84 -9.83 11.67 -1.84
N SER A 85 -10.91 12.42 -1.69
CA SER A 85 -11.74 12.87 -2.83
C SER A 85 -10.98 13.73 -3.83
N GLN A 86 -9.93 14.41 -3.37
CA GLN A 86 -8.96 15.14 -4.18
C GLN A 86 -7.57 14.71 -3.71
N PRO A 87 -6.96 13.70 -4.36
CA PRO A 87 -5.66 13.22 -3.93
C PRO A 87 -4.59 14.28 -4.17
N THR A 88 -3.81 14.56 -3.13
CA THR A 88 -2.67 15.49 -3.18
C THR A 88 -1.39 14.80 -3.67
N LEU A 89 -1.37 13.47 -3.60
CA LEU A 89 -0.31 12.61 -4.11
C LEU A 89 -0.95 11.43 -4.82
N GLN A 90 -0.44 11.15 -6.02
CA GLN A 90 -0.68 9.91 -6.75
C GLN A 90 0.66 9.49 -7.37
N LEU A 91 1.14 8.33 -6.97
CA LEU A 91 2.35 7.70 -7.50
C LEU A 91 1.97 6.34 -8.07
N GLU A 92 2.60 5.97 -9.17
CA GLU A 92 2.32 4.74 -9.87
C GLU A 92 3.63 4.03 -10.21
N PHE A 93 3.63 2.71 -10.07
CA PHE A 93 4.78 1.87 -10.38
C PHE A 93 4.30 0.63 -11.12
N GLU A 94 5.05 0.22 -12.14
CA GLU A 94 4.80 -1.05 -12.82
C GLU A 94 5.69 -2.15 -12.24
N GLN A 95 6.97 -1.83 -12.01
CA GLN A 95 7.95 -2.80 -11.56
C GLN A 95 8.03 -2.88 -10.03
N PRO A 96 8.09 -4.10 -9.45
CA PRO A 96 8.24 -4.25 -8.01
C PRO A 96 9.50 -3.57 -7.46
N SER A 97 10.60 -3.54 -8.23
CA SER A 97 11.84 -2.89 -7.82
C SER A 97 11.68 -1.41 -7.50
N ASP A 98 10.84 -0.71 -8.26
CA ASP A 98 10.63 0.73 -8.12
C ASP A 98 9.78 1.02 -6.87
N LEU A 99 8.73 0.22 -6.68
CA LEU A 99 7.94 0.25 -5.44
C LEU A 99 8.82 -0.06 -4.22
N ILE A 100 9.62 -1.14 -4.28
CA ILE A 100 10.52 -1.54 -3.18
C ILE A 100 11.49 -0.41 -2.86
N HIS A 101 12.08 0.23 -3.87
CA HIS A 101 12.97 1.37 -3.65
C HIS A 101 12.26 2.51 -2.91
N TYR A 102 11.02 2.83 -3.29
CA TYR A 102 10.21 3.83 -2.59
C TYR A 102 9.89 3.42 -1.14
N LEU A 103 9.45 2.17 -0.92
CA LEU A 103 9.14 1.66 0.42
C LEU A 103 10.36 1.66 1.35
N GLU A 104 11.55 1.35 0.83
CA GLU A 104 12.80 1.43 1.58
C GLU A 104 13.14 2.88 1.98
N GLN A 105 12.90 3.87 1.11
CA GLN A 105 13.08 5.28 1.48
C GLN A 105 12.14 5.67 2.63
N ILE A 106 10.86 5.27 2.57
CA ILE A 106 9.90 5.52 3.65
C ILE A 106 10.34 4.84 4.94
N LYS A 107 10.73 3.57 4.88
CA LYS A 107 11.22 2.78 6.01
C LYS A 107 12.41 3.44 6.71
N GLN A 108 13.38 3.96 5.95
CA GLN A 108 14.53 4.68 6.47
C GLN A 108 14.12 5.98 7.17
N GLN A 109 13.20 6.75 6.57
CA GLN A 109 12.71 8.00 7.15
C GLN A 109 11.93 7.79 8.45
N LEU A 110 11.11 6.73 8.52
CA LEU A 110 10.41 6.34 9.74
C LEU A 110 11.40 5.91 10.84
N SER A 111 12.42 5.13 10.49
CA SER A 111 13.45 4.67 11.43
C SER A 111 14.29 5.82 11.99
N ALA A 112 14.68 6.78 11.13
CA ALA A 112 15.45 7.95 11.53
C ALA A 112 14.67 8.86 12.50
N LYS A 113 13.35 9.01 12.30
CA LYS A 113 12.50 9.79 13.21
C LYS A 113 12.41 9.19 14.61
N VAL A 114 12.42 7.87 14.73
CA VAL A 114 12.43 7.19 16.04
C VAL A 114 13.72 7.45 16.81
N VAL A 115 14.85 7.58 16.10
CA VAL A 115 16.16 7.88 16.71
C VAL A 115 16.27 9.35 17.13
N SER A 116 15.66 10.27 16.39
CA SER A 116 15.76 11.71 16.64
C SER A 116 14.94 12.25 17.83
N ILE A 117 14.11 11.42 18.47
CA ILE A 117 13.24 11.78 19.60
C ILE A 117 13.82 11.26 20.95
N ARG A 118 15.10 10.88 20.98
CA ARG A 118 15.84 10.51 22.20
C ARG A 118 16.92 11.54 22.50
#